data_AF-A0A258BLP2-F1
#
_entry.id   AF-A0A258BLP2-F1
#
_cell.length_a   1.000
_cell.length_b   1.000
_cell.length_c   1.000
_cell.angle_alpha   90.00
_cell.angle_beta   90.00
_cell.angle_gamma   90.00
#
_symmetry.space_group_name_H-M   'P 1'
#
loop_
_entity.id
_entity.type
_entity.pdbx_description
1 polymer ?
#
loop_
_entity_poly.entity_id
_entity_poly.type
_entity_poly.pdbx_seq_one_letter_code
_entity_poly.pdbx_strand_id
1 'polypeptide(L)'
;MAALRVFAAVLAVAGLAGGSIAQAKDPVSEKAAVYMTYQSDADEVGEKPFKSSGDIDAALATLGSYNADQLTRGWISYSALVASQDPDFRANVRDIEAFYGRDRVVNSFASGGGYARSLKGGDDAVASGKC
;
A
#
# COMPACT_ATOMS: atom_id res chain seq x y z
N MET A 1 4.72 -28.79 25.99
CA MET A 1 3.27 -28.93 25.73
C MET A 1 2.75 -27.52 25.52
N ALA A 2 2.49 -27.12 24.27
CA ALA A 2 1.14 -27.03 23.68
C ALA A 2 0.21 -26.16 24.55
N ALA A 3 -0.51 -25.14 24.08
CA ALA A 3 -0.96 -24.77 22.74
C ALA A 3 -1.44 -23.30 22.82
N LEU A 4 -1.29 -22.46 21.79
CA LEU A 4 -2.30 -22.18 20.75
C LEU A 4 -2.84 -20.74 20.87
N ARG A 5 -2.68 -20.05 19.74
CA ARG A 5 -3.10 -18.70 19.35
C ARG A 5 -4.55 -18.38 19.68
N VAL A 6 -4.83 -17.15 20.13
CA VAL A 6 -6.05 -16.39 19.80
C VAL A 6 -5.70 -14.89 19.74
N PHE A 7 -5.45 -14.36 18.54
CA PHE A 7 -5.69 -12.95 18.24
C PHE A 7 -6.92 -12.90 17.35
N ALA A 8 -8.09 -12.84 17.97
CA ALA A 8 -9.36 -12.57 17.32
C ALA A 8 -9.86 -11.22 17.83
N ALA A 9 -9.42 -10.13 17.18
CA ALA A 9 -10.10 -8.85 17.28
C ALA A 9 -10.97 -8.70 16.04
N VAL A 10 -12.22 -9.15 16.17
CA VAL A 10 -13.31 -8.84 15.26
C VAL A 10 -13.58 -7.34 15.35
N LEU A 11 -13.23 -6.58 14.31
CA LEU A 11 -13.73 -5.23 14.13
C LEU A 11 -15.11 -5.31 13.48
N ALA A 12 -16.14 -5.16 14.32
CA ALA A 12 -17.52 -5.00 13.91
C ALA A 12 -17.69 -3.63 13.19
N VAL A 13 -18.20 -3.69 11.97
CA VAL A 13 -18.58 -2.54 11.14
C VAL A 13 -19.94 -2.01 11.60
N ALA A 14 -20.03 -0.72 11.94
CA ALA A 14 -21.26 0.05 11.85
C ALA A 14 -20.97 1.55 11.85
N GLY A 15 -21.24 2.22 10.72
CA GLY A 15 -21.53 3.66 10.71
C GLY A 15 -20.75 4.51 9.70
N LEU A 16 -21.47 4.88 8.63
CA LEU A 16 -21.26 6.06 7.76
C LEU A 16 -20.38 5.87 6.51
N ALA A 17 -21.05 5.41 5.44
CA ALA A 17 -20.95 5.84 4.05
C ALA A 17 -19.57 6.30 3.56
N GLY A 18 -18.83 5.42 2.87
CA GLY A 18 -17.54 5.81 2.30
C GLY A 18 -16.82 4.81 1.41
N GLY A 19 -17.51 3.87 0.78
CA GLY A 19 -16.94 3.00 -0.25
C GLY A 19 -16.41 1.68 0.28
N SER A 20 -17.27 0.65 0.24
CA SER A 20 -16.80 -0.71 0.07
C SER A 20 -15.91 -0.74 -1.18
N ILE A 21 -14.60 -0.87 -1.03
CA ILE A 21 -13.74 -1.37 -2.10
C ILE A 21 -14.10 -2.84 -2.30
N ALA A 22 -15.21 -3.07 -2.98
CA ALA A 22 -15.58 -4.39 -3.47
C ALA A 22 -14.37 -4.88 -4.28
N GLN A 23 -13.77 -5.95 -3.79
CA GLN A 23 -12.63 -6.66 -4.36
C GLN A 23 -13.02 -7.22 -5.74
N ALA A 24 -13.07 -6.36 -6.75
CA ALA A 24 -12.60 -6.78 -8.07
C ALA A 24 -11.11 -7.07 -7.91
N LYS A 25 -10.59 -8.08 -8.60
CA LYS A 25 -9.16 -8.37 -8.66
C LYS A 25 -8.46 -7.23 -9.40
N ASP A 26 -8.31 -6.12 -8.70
CA ASP A 26 -7.75 -4.88 -9.20
C ASP A 26 -6.23 -5.03 -9.23
N PRO A 27 -5.58 -4.79 -10.38
CA PRO A 27 -4.15 -4.97 -10.52
C PRO A 27 -3.35 -4.13 -9.53
N VAL A 28 -3.84 -2.95 -9.11
CA VAL A 28 -3.16 -2.11 -8.10
C VAL A 28 -3.18 -2.82 -6.75
N SER A 29 -4.33 -3.32 -6.33
CA SER A 29 -4.50 -4.09 -5.09
C SER A 29 -3.65 -5.37 -5.07
N GLU A 30 -3.56 -6.10 -6.20
CA GLU A 30 -2.72 -7.30 -6.31
C GLU A 30 -1.23 -6.96 -6.15
N LYS A 31 -0.74 -5.90 -6.79
CA LYS A 31 0.67 -5.50 -6.67
C LYS A 31 0.98 -4.97 -5.27
N ALA A 32 0.07 -4.18 -4.68
CA ALA A 32 0.23 -3.70 -3.31
C ALA A 32 0.35 -4.85 -2.30
N ALA A 33 -0.45 -5.91 -2.46
CA ALA A 33 -0.39 -7.09 -1.60
C ALA A 33 1.01 -7.75 -1.60
N VAL A 34 1.71 -7.79 -2.74
CA VAL A 34 3.08 -8.33 -2.79
C VAL A 34 4.04 -7.53 -1.90
N TYR A 35 3.95 -6.19 -1.92
CA TYR A 35 4.81 -5.36 -1.08
C TYR A 35 4.43 -5.44 0.40
N MET A 36 3.15 -5.63 0.72
CA MET A 36 2.70 -5.89 2.09
C MET A 36 3.24 -7.23 2.62
N THR A 37 3.24 -8.29 1.81
CA THR A 37 3.86 -9.58 2.20
C THR A 37 5.36 -9.41 2.43
N TYR A 38 6.06 -8.71 1.54
CA TYR A 38 7.49 -8.42 1.74
C TYR A 38 7.76 -7.66 3.04
N GLN A 39 6.98 -6.62 3.37
CA GLN A 39 7.13 -5.90 4.63
C GLN A 39 6.91 -6.83 5.84
N SER A 40 5.85 -7.65 5.81
CA SER A 40 5.59 -8.62 6.87
C SER A 40 6.74 -9.62 7.05
N ASP A 41 7.31 -10.12 5.95
CA ASP A 41 8.44 -11.04 5.99
C ASP A 41 9.72 -10.35 6.49
N ALA A 42 9.94 -9.10 6.11
CA ALA A 42 11.07 -8.29 6.57
C ALA A 42 10.99 -7.98 8.06
N ASP A 43 9.81 -7.64 8.57
CA ASP A 43 9.56 -7.45 10.00
C ASP A 43 9.77 -8.76 10.76
N GLU A 44 9.22 -9.88 10.27
CA GLU A 44 9.40 -11.18 10.89
C GLU A 44 10.87 -11.62 10.94
N VAL A 45 11.65 -11.33 9.89
CA VAL A 45 13.10 -11.57 9.86
C VAL A 45 13.81 -10.63 10.85
N GLY A 46 13.43 -9.36 10.91
CA GLY A 46 14.03 -8.35 11.79
C GLY A 46 13.79 -8.62 13.28
N GLU A 47 12.64 -9.18 13.64
CA GLU A 47 12.30 -9.52 15.02
C GLU A 47 12.97 -10.82 15.51
N LYS A 48 13.47 -11.67 14.60
CA LYS A 48 14.10 -12.95 14.94
C LYS A 48 15.60 -12.78 15.25
N PRO A 49 16.07 -13.17 16.44
CA PRO A 49 17.51 -13.23 16.70
C PRO A 49 18.16 -14.35 15.86
N PHE A 50 19.17 -14.01 15.06
CA PHE A 50 19.97 -15.00 14.32
C PHE A 50 20.85 -15.79 15.29
N LYS A 51 20.53 -17.07 15.51
CA LYS A 51 21.23 -17.96 16.44
C LYS A 51 22.20 -18.91 15.74
N SER A 52 22.08 -19.03 14.42
CA SER A 52 22.86 -19.94 13.59
C SER A 52 23.01 -19.41 12.17
N SER A 53 23.96 -19.97 11.42
CA SER A 53 24.08 -19.71 9.97
C SER A 53 22.84 -20.14 9.19
N GLY A 54 22.15 -21.21 9.63
CA GLY A 54 20.89 -21.65 9.02
C GLY A 54 19.77 -20.62 9.14
N ASP A 55 19.74 -19.83 10.23
CA ASP A 55 18.76 -18.74 10.38
C ASP A 55 19.04 -17.61 9.38
N ILE A 56 20.33 -17.35 9.07
CA ILE A 56 20.75 -16.36 8.09
C ILE A 56 20.39 -16.84 6.68
N ASP A 57 20.68 -18.10 6.35
CA ASP A 57 20.35 -18.67 5.04
C ASP A 57 18.83 -18.67 4.80
N ALA A 58 18.04 -18.98 5.83
CA ALA A 58 16.58 -18.91 5.76
C ALA A 58 16.08 -17.47 5.54
N ALA A 59 16.64 -16.49 6.25
CA ALA A 59 16.29 -15.08 6.06
C ALA A 59 16.65 -14.58 4.65
N LEU A 60 17.83 -14.95 4.14
CA LEU A 60 18.26 -14.63 2.78
C LEU A 60 17.37 -15.31 1.73
N ALA A 61 16.95 -16.55 1.97
CA ALA A 61 16.02 -17.25 1.07
C ALA A 61 14.64 -16.56 1.05
N THR A 62 14.12 -16.16 2.21
CA THR A 62 12.84 -15.45 2.31
C THR A 62 12.90 -14.09 1.60
N LEU A 63 13.83 -13.21 1.98
CA LEU A 63 13.89 -11.85 1.43
C LEU A 63 14.46 -11.81 0.01
N GLY A 64 15.36 -12.73 -0.32
CA GLY A 64 15.96 -12.85 -1.66
C GLY A 64 15.04 -13.48 -2.71
N SER A 65 13.90 -14.06 -2.29
CA SER A 65 12.91 -14.62 -3.23
C SER A 65 12.15 -13.55 -4.03
N TYR A 66 12.17 -12.30 -3.56
CA TYR A 66 11.43 -11.19 -4.16
C TYR A 66 12.20 -10.56 -5.32
N ASN A 67 11.52 -10.35 -6.44
CA ASN A 67 12.08 -9.64 -7.59
C ASN A 67 12.01 -8.11 -7.39
N ALA A 68 13.10 -7.39 -7.67
CA ALA A 68 13.18 -5.94 -7.47
C ALA A 68 12.13 -5.12 -8.25
N ASP A 69 11.81 -5.50 -9.49
CA ASP A 69 10.77 -4.82 -10.27
C ASP A 69 9.37 -5.09 -9.69
N GLN A 70 9.16 -6.30 -9.18
CA GLN A 70 7.91 -6.68 -8.51
C GLN A 70 7.72 -5.88 -7.22
N LEU A 71 8.77 -5.75 -6.40
CA LEU A 71 8.75 -4.93 -5.19
C LEU A 71 8.51 -3.46 -5.51
N THR A 72 9.18 -2.92 -6.53
CA THR A 72 9.00 -1.51 -6.93
C THR A 72 7.57 -1.23 -7.37
N ARG A 73 6.99 -2.08 -8.23
CA ARG A 73 5.58 -1.96 -8.63
C ARG A 73 4.63 -2.12 -7.45
N GLY A 74 4.93 -3.03 -6.53
CA GLY A 74 4.14 -3.23 -5.33
C GLY A 74 4.18 -2.04 -4.38
N TRP A 75 5.36 -1.46 -4.16
CA TRP A 75 5.54 -0.27 -3.34
C TRP A 75 4.79 0.95 -3.88
N ILE A 76 4.88 1.20 -5.20
CA ILE A 76 4.12 2.29 -5.85
C ILE A 76 2.62 2.06 -5.68
N SER A 77 2.15 0.83 -5.89
CA SER A 77 0.73 0.48 -5.78
C SER A 77 0.22 0.61 -4.34
N TYR A 78 1.00 0.14 -3.37
CA TYR A 78 0.71 0.29 -1.94
C TYR A 78 0.66 1.77 -1.55
N SER A 79 1.63 2.57 -1.97
CA SER A 79 1.68 4.02 -1.69
C SER A 79 0.48 4.75 -2.30
N ALA A 80 0.05 4.38 -3.51
CA ALA A 80 -1.13 4.92 -4.14
C ALA A 80 -2.42 4.57 -3.38
N LEU A 81 -2.53 3.33 -2.87
CA LEU A 81 -3.66 2.94 -2.01
C LEU A 81 -3.69 3.75 -0.73
N VAL A 82 -2.55 3.90 -0.04
CA VAL A 82 -2.45 4.70 1.20
C VAL A 82 -2.80 6.16 0.93
N ALA A 83 -2.23 6.77 -0.10
CA ALA A 83 -2.56 8.14 -0.52
C ALA A 83 -4.06 8.29 -0.85
N SER A 84 -4.67 7.28 -1.48
CA SER A 84 -6.10 7.29 -1.80
C SER A 84 -7.03 7.14 -0.59
N GLN A 85 -6.49 6.92 0.62
CA GLN A 85 -7.28 6.93 1.84
C GLN A 85 -7.43 8.34 2.43
N ASP A 86 -6.59 9.30 2.04
CA ASP A 86 -6.69 10.68 2.50
C ASP A 86 -7.97 11.37 1.95
N PRO A 87 -8.89 11.82 2.81
CA PRO A 87 -10.19 12.34 2.36
C PRO A 87 -10.08 13.65 1.56
N ASP A 88 -9.12 14.51 1.91
CA ASP A 88 -8.91 15.81 1.25
C ASP A 88 -8.30 15.62 -0.14
N PHE A 89 -7.31 14.74 -0.26
CA PHE A 89 -6.70 14.36 -1.53
C PHE A 89 -7.73 13.71 -2.46
N ARG A 90 -8.54 12.77 -1.95
CA ARG A 90 -9.62 12.14 -2.74
C ARG A 90 -10.65 13.17 -3.21
N ALA A 91 -11.06 14.10 -2.34
CA ALA A 91 -12.02 15.14 -2.68
C ALA A 91 -11.45 16.06 -3.76
N ASN A 92 -10.20 16.50 -3.61
CA ASN A 92 -9.56 17.37 -4.58
C ASN A 92 -9.40 16.72 -5.96
N VAL A 93 -9.03 15.44 -6.02
CA VAL A 93 -8.96 14.68 -7.29
C VAL A 93 -10.33 14.62 -7.98
N ARG A 94 -11.41 14.39 -7.22
CA ARG A 94 -12.78 14.36 -7.75
C ARG A 94 -13.25 15.73 -8.25
N ASP A 95 -12.90 16.80 -7.54
CA ASP A 95 -13.24 18.17 -7.95
C ASP A 95 -12.54 18.54 -9.27
N ILE A 96 -11.28 18.16 -9.42
CA ILE A 96 -10.49 18.39 -10.64
C ILE A 96 -11.02 17.52 -11.79
N GLU A 97 -11.40 16.26 -11.52
CA GLU A 97 -12.06 15.38 -12.49
C GLU A 97 -13.38 15.99 -12.99
N ALA A 98 -14.21 16.49 -12.08
CA ALA A 98 -15.48 17.13 -12.42
C ALA A 98 -15.30 18.37 -13.29
N PHE A 99 -14.21 19.12 -13.10
CA PHE A 99 -13.93 20.36 -13.85
C PHE A 99 -13.25 20.11 -15.21
N TYR A 100 -12.25 19.21 -15.28
CA TYR A 100 -11.41 19.01 -16.46
C TYR A 100 -11.75 17.76 -17.28
N GLY A 101 -12.55 16.84 -16.72
CA GLY A 101 -12.83 15.53 -17.30
C GLY A 101 -11.75 14.50 -16.98
N ARG A 102 -12.16 13.26 -16.75
CA ARG A 102 -11.30 12.15 -16.30
C ARG A 102 -10.06 11.93 -17.17
N ASP A 103 -10.21 11.89 -18.49
CA ASP A 103 -9.08 11.58 -19.39
C ASP A 103 -7.97 12.62 -19.30
N ARG A 104 -8.32 13.90 -19.16
CA ARG A 104 -7.36 14.99 -19.02
C ARG A 104 -6.62 14.92 -17.69
N VAL A 105 -7.34 14.58 -16.62
CA VAL A 105 -6.77 14.41 -15.29
C VAL A 105 -5.80 13.23 -15.27
N VAL A 106 -6.24 12.05 -15.73
CA VAL A 106 -5.39 10.84 -15.82
C VAL A 106 -4.14 11.09 -16.64
N ASN A 107 -4.25 11.75 -17.80
CA ASN A 107 -3.08 12.10 -18.61
C ASN A 107 -2.16 13.11 -17.91
N SER A 108 -2.69 14.06 -17.14
CA SER A 108 -1.90 15.02 -16.34
C SER A 108 -1.13 14.32 -15.22
N PHE A 109 -1.75 13.35 -14.54
CA PHE A 109 -1.07 12.52 -13.54
C PHE A 109 0.00 11.61 -14.16
N ALA A 110 -0.28 11.00 -15.31
CA ALA A 110 0.66 10.13 -16.02
C ALA A 110 1.87 10.90 -16.58
N SER A 111 1.67 12.18 -16.95
CA SER A 111 2.71 13.02 -17.55
C SER A 111 3.56 13.80 -16.54
N GLY A 112 3.19 13.86 -15.25
CA GLY A 112 3.97 14.61 -14.26
C GLY A 112 3.74 14.24 -12.80
N GLY A 113 4.77 13.70 -12.14
CA GLY A 113 4.75 13.37 -10.71
C GLY A 113 4.64 14.58 -9.77
N GLY A 114 4.87 15.80 -10.26
CA GLY A 114 4.72 17.04 -9.47
C GLY A 114 3.28 17.55 -9.37
N TYR A 115 2.43 17.26 -10.34
CA TYR A 115 1.04 17.78 -10.37
C TYR A 115 0.22 17.24 -9.20
N ALA A 116 0.36 15.94 -8.90
CA ALA A 116 -0.28 15.29 -7.76
C ALA A 116 0.05 15.96 -6.42
N ARG A 117 1.30 16.42 -6.24
CA ARG A 117 1.76 17.10 -5.02
C ARG A 117 1.26 18.53 -4.91
N SER A 118 1.02 19.19 -6.04
CA SER A 118 0.45 20.54 -6.07
C SER A 118 -1.03 20.61 -5.68
N LEU A 119 -1.70 19.45 -5.59
CA LEU A 119 -3.09 19.37 -5.16
C LEU A 119 -3.21 19.60 -3.66
N LYS A 120 -4.33 20.16 -3.22
CA LYS A 120 -4.64 20.26 -1.79
C LYS A 120 -4.70 18.85 -1.18
N GLY A 121 -3.94 18.61 -0.12
CA GLY A 121 -3.74 17.27 0.47
C GLY A 121 -2.70 16.41 -0.26
N GLY A 122 -2.07 16.90 -1.34
CA GLY A 122 -1.07 16.16 -2.11
C GLY A 122 0.23 15.90 -1.34
N ASP A 123 0.68 16.86 -0.53
CA ASP A 123 1.83 16.67 0.35
C ASP A 123 1.51 15.68 1.50
N ASP A 124 0.30 15.76 2.08
CA ASP A 124 -0.17 14.86 3.13
C ASP A 124 -0.37 13.42 2.62
N ALA A 125 -0.87 13.27 1.40
CA ALA A 125 -1.01 11.99 0.70
C ALA A 125 0.36 11.33 0.40
N VAL A 126 1.39 12.12 0.11
CA VAL A 126 2.76 11.62 -0.06
C VAL A 126 3.42 11.31 1.29
N ALA A 127 3.13 12.09 2.33
CA ALA A 127 3.63 11.85 3.68
C ALA A 127 3.05 10.59 4.31
N SER A 128 1.76 10.30 4.08
CA SER A 128 1.09 9.10 4.58
C SER A 128 1.57 7.81 3.91
N GLY A 129 2.10 7.87 2.68
CA GLY A 129 2.75 6.75 2.00
C GLY A 129 4.18 6.43 2.48
N LYS A 130 4.74 7.20 3.41
CA LYS A 130 6.03 6.91 4.04
C LYS A 130 5.81 6.01 5.25
N CYS A 131 6.15 4.75 5.13
CA CYS A 131 6.47 3.88 6.27
C CYS A 131 7.91 4.17 6.73
#